data_AF-Q2SCM4-F1
#
_entry.id   AF-Q2SCM4-F1
#
_cell.length_a   1.000
_cell.length_b   1.000
_cell.length_c   1.000
_cell.angle_alpha   90.00
_cell.angle_beta   90.00
_cell.angle_gamma   90.00
#
_symmetry.space_group_name_H-M   'P 1'
#
loop_
_entity.id
_entity.type
_entity.pdbx_description
1 polymer ?
#
loop_
_entity_poly.entity_id
_entity_poly.type
_entity_poly.pdbx_seq_one_letter_code
_entity_poly.pdbx_strand_id
1 'polypeptide(L)'
;MLKVFRSWFDKYFSDEEAVILFILLVAGVLVMAFFGAMLAPVIGSIVIAYILQGLVIKLQRLGMGHIYAVLSVFALFVGVTLASVLLILPLMVRQVTSLFQELPSMMTNLQTLIKLLPEQYPQFFTEESVVGLSRQLTTEVTKITQWVFSFSLSSIPTLLAIMIYAVLVPIMVFFFLKDRGVILNSLSSLLPTERRLMTNIWAEANIQFANYIRGKVLEILIVGVATYVAFVLMGLNYSLLLAVLVGLSVVIPYIGAAIVTIPVALIALFQWGWGPDFIWLMVAYGVIQALDGNVLVPLLFSEVVNLHPVVIIVSVLVFGGLWGIWGVFFAIPLATLLKAIFSAWPTVKAAGG
;
A
#
# COMPACT_ATOMS: atom_id res chain seq x y z
N MET A 1 -7.86 23.82 38.16
CA MET A 1 -7.85 23.21 36.80
C MET A 1 -7.48 24.23 35.72
N LEU A 2 -8.16 25.39 35.62
CA LEU A 2 -7.82 26.45 34.66
C LEU A 2 -6.38 26.99 34.76
N LYS A 3 -5.83 27.22 35.97
CA LYS A 3 -4.43 27.67 36.14
C LYS A 3 -3.38 26.64 35.69
N VAL A 4 -3.66 25.34 35.87
CA VAL A 4 -2.78 24.25 35.41
C VAL A 4 -2.87 24.13 33.89
N PHE A 5 -4.06 24.25 33.32
CA PHE A 5 -4.27 24.27 31.87
C PHE A 5 -3.61 25.49 31.22
N ARG A 6 -3.72 26.68 31.85
CA ARG A 6 -3.10 27.93 31.36
C ARG A 6 -1.57 27.90 31.52
N SER A 7 -1.05 27.43 32.65
CA SER A 7 0.39 27.24 32.85
C SER A 7 0.98 26.17 31.93
N TRP A 8 0.22 25.13 31.59
CA TRP A 8 0.62 24.12 30.61
C TRP A 8 0.56 24.69 29.18
N PHE A 9 -0.49 25.45 28.86
CA PHE A 9 -0.63 26.14 27.58
C PHE A 9 0.49 27.17 27.37
N ASP A 10 0.69 28.11 28.30
CA ASP A 10 1.74 29.12 28.20
C ASP A 10 3.15 28.49 28.16
N LYS A 11 3.39 27.35 28.82
CA LYS A 11 4.71 26.69 28.85
C LYS A 11 5.04 25.88 27.59
N TYR A 12 4.04 25.40 26.85
CA TYR A 12 4.22 24.60 25.62
C TYR A 12 3.85 25.34 24.33
N PHE A 13 2.99 26.36 24.40
CA PHE A 13 2.54 27.20 23.28
C PHE A 13 3.17 28.61 23.28
N SER A 14 4.26 28.82 24.04
CA SER A 14 5.03 30.09 24.00
C SER A 14 5.75 30.33 22.67
N ASP A 15 6.00 29.27 21.90
CA ASP A 15 6.70 29.35 20.62
C ASP A 15 5.67 29.41 19.48
N GLU A 16 5.48 30.58 18.88
CA GLU A 16 4.46 30.86 17.85
C GLU A 16 4.55 29.85 16.68
N GLU A 17 5.78 29.41 16.35
CA GLU A 17 6.05 28.36 15.35
C GLU A 17 5.39 27.01 15.71
N ALA A 18 5.48 26.59 16.98
CA ALA A 18 4.97 25.28 17.43
C ALA A 18 3.43 25.26 17.42
N VAL A 19 2.81 26.38 17.78
CA VAL A 19 1.35 26.55 17.74
C VAL A 19 0.84 26.45 16.31
N ILE A 20 1.48 27.17 15.38
CA ILE A 20 1.11 27.18 13.97
C ILE A 20 1.30 25.80 13.34
N LEU A 21 2.41 25.12 13.64
CA LEU A 21 2.65 23.75 13.19
C LEU A 21 1.58 22.78 13.72
N PHE A 22 1.22 22.87 15.00
CA PHE A 22 0.16 22.04 15.58
C PHE A 22 -1.19 22.29 14.90
N ILE A 23 -1.55 23.56 14.66
CA ILE A 23 -2.77 23.93 13.94
C ILE A 23 -2.74 23.38 12.52
N LEU A 24 -1.63 23.48 11.80
CA LEU A 24 -1.48 22.93 10.44
C LEU A 24 -1.61 21.41 10.41
N LEU A 25 -1.04 20.71 11.38
CA LEU A 25 -1.17 19.25 11.50
C LEU A 25 -2.60 18.83 11.79
N VAL A 26 -3.27 19.48 12.75
CA VAL A 26 -4.67 19.21 13.10
C VAL A 26 -5.58 19.53 11.90
N ALA A 27 -5.39 20.68 11.25
CA ALA A 27 -6.13 21.04 10.04
C ALA A 27 -5.89 20.02 8.91
N GLY A 28 -4.65 19.58 8.71
CA GLY A 28 -4.32 18.54 7.74
C GLY A 28 -5.03 17.22 8.02
N VAL A 29 -5.03 16.76 9.28
CA VAL A 29 -5.75 15.55 9.71
C VAL A 29 -7.25 15.70 9.50
N LEU A 30 -7.85 16.85 9.83
CA LEU A 30 -9.28 17.11 9.63
C LEU A 30 -9.65 17.15 8.15
N VAL A 31 -8.92 17.92 7.34
CA VAL A 31 -9.13 18.00 5.88
C VAL A 31 -9.06 16.60 5.28
N MET A 32 -8.08 15.81 5.69
CA MET A 32 -7.95 14.46 5.19
C MET A 32 -9.04 13.51 5.72
N ALA A 33 -9.49 13.65 6.98
CA ALA A 33 -10.57 12.84 7.54
C ALA A 33 -11.92 13.11 6.83
N PHE A 34 -12.20 14.35 6.44
CA PHE A 34 -13.47 14.71 5.79
C PHE A 34 -13.41 14.67 4.26
N PHE A 35 -12.27 14.98 3.65
CA PHE A 35 -12.11 15.14 2.20
C PHE A 35 -11.11 14.17 1.56
N GLY A 36 -10.53 13.23 2.33
CA GLY A 36 -9.48 12.33 1.84
C GLY A 36 -9.88 11.54 0.59
N ALA A 37 -11.12 11.07 0.51
CA ALA A 37 -11.64 10.37 -0.67
C ALA A 37 -11.69 11.27 -1.92
N MET A 38 -12.07 12.54 -1.77
CA MET A 38 -12.12 13.51 -2.87
C MET A 38 -10.71 13.94 -3.29
N LEU A 39 -9.77 14.01 -2.35
CA LEU A 39 -8.38 14.37 -2.57
C LEU A 39 -7.51 13.19 -3.04
N ALA A 40 -8.04 11.96 -3.06
CA ALA A 40 -7.29 10.77 -3.44
C ALA A 40 -6.54 10.90 -4.80
N PRO A 41 -7.13 11.47 -5.88
CA PRO A 41 -6.40 11.70 -7.12
C PRO A 41 -5.25 12.68 -6.96
N VAL A 42 -5.44 13.73 -6.16
CA VAL A 42 -4.41 14.75 -5.89
C VAL A 42 -3.26 14.10 -5.14
N ILE A 43 -3.55 13.35 -4.06
CA ILE A 43 -2.55 12.66 -3.25
C ILE A 43 -1.77 11.65 -4.10
N GLY A 44 -2.48 10.82 -4.87
CA GLY A 44 -1.83 9.86 -5.77
C GLY A 44 -0.94 10.54 -6.80
N SER A 45 -1.37 11.68 -7.34
CA SER A 45 -0.56 12.46 -8.27
C SER A 45 0.67 13.07 -7.60
N ILE A 46 0.57 13.54 -6.36
CA ILE A 46 1.71 14.02 -5.58
C ILE A 46 2.71 12.88 -5.37
N VAL A 47 2.26 11.69 -4.96
CA VAL A 47 3.12 10.51 -4.76
C VAL A 47 3.86 10.13 -6.05
N ILE A 48 3.13 10.02 -7.16
CA ILE A 48 3.71 9.69 -8.46
C ILE A 48 4.70 10.77 -8.90
N ALA A 49 4.33 12.05 -8.83
CA ALA A 49 5.23 13.15 -9.16
C ALA A 49 6.48 13.13 -8.27
N TYR A 50 6.33 12.78 -6.99
CA TYR A 50 7.45 12.67 -6.05
C TYR A 50 8.45 11.57 -6.46
N ILE A 51 7.95 10.41 -6.91
CA ILE A 51 8.77 9.31 -7.43
C ILE A 51 9.50 9.77 -8.70
N LEU A 52 8.75 10.32 -9.66
CA LEU A 52 9.24 10.75 -10.96
C LEU A 52 10.22 11.92 -10.88
N GLN A 53 10.12 12.76 -9.85
CA GLN A 53 11.03 13.88 -9.60
C GLN A 53 12.49 13.42 -9.52
N GLY A 54 12.74 12.21 -8.98
CA GLY A 54 14.08 11.64 -8.94
C GLY A 54 14.67 11.44 -10.35
N LEU A 55 13.85 11.05 -11.32
CA LEU A 55 14.26 10.90 -12.72
C LEU A 55 14.47 12.26 -13.39
N VAL A 56 13.59 13.24 -13.12
CA VAL A 56 13.74 14.61 -13.66
C VAL A 56 15.08 15.22 -13.22
N ILE A 57 15.42 15.10 -11.92
CA ILE A 57 16.69 15.61 -11.39
C ILE A 57 17.89 14.89 -12.04
N LYS A 58 17.81 13.57 -12.25
CA LYS A 58 18.87 12.83 -12.95
C LYS A 58 19.07 13.34 -14.38
N LEU A 59 18.01 13.55 -15.14
CA LEU A 59 18.09 14.11 -16.49
C LEU A 59 18.63 15.55 -16.51
N GLN A 60 18.24 16.37 -15.54
CA GLN A 60 18.78 17.73 -15.39
C GLN A 60 20.29 17.71 -15.09
N ARG A 61 20.77 16.77 -14.26
CA ARG A 61 22.20 16.58 -14.00
C ARG A 61 22.98 16.12 -15.23
N LEU A 62 22.32 15.48 -16.19
CA LEU A 62 22.88 15.13 -17.51
C LEU A 62 22.87 16.32 -18.50
N GLY A 63 22.48 17.52 -18.06
CA GLY A 63 22.50 18.74 -18.86
C GLY A 63 21.18 19.07 -19.57
N MET A 64 20.12 18.29 -19.37
CA MET A 64 18.81 18.59 -19.98
C MET A 64 18.14 19.79 -19.28
N GLY A 65 17.62 20.74 -20.08
CA GLY A 65 16.80 21.84 -19.56
C GLY A 65 15.56 21.33 -18.83
N HIS A 66 15.10 22.07 -17.81
CA HIS A 66 14.04 21.62 -16.90
C HIS A 66 12.78 21.11 -17.62
N ILE A 67 12.27 21.88 -18.60
CA ILE A 67 11.05 21.50 -19.33
C ILE A 67 11.23 20.22 -20.15
N TYR A 68 12.40 20.02 -20.77
CA TYR A 68 12.69 18.81 -21.54
C TYR A 68 12.86 17.58 -20.66
N ALA A 69 13.48 17.75 -19.49
CA ALA A 69 13.56 16.70 -18.48
C ALA A 69 12.16 16.28 -17.99
N VAL A 70 11.29 17.25 -17.69
CA VAL A 70 9.90 17.00 -17.29
C VAL A 70 9.12 16.31 -18.41
N LEU A 71 9.17 16.81 -19.64
CA LEU A 71 8.47 16.21 -20.78
C LEU A 71 8.92 14.77 -21.05
N SER A 72 10.22 14.50 -20.96
CA SER A 72 10.78 13.16 -21.19
C SER A 72 10.31 12.17 -20.12
N VAL A 73 10.37 12.56 -18.84
CA VAL A 73 9.90 11.71 -17.73
C VAL A 73 8.40 11.54 -17.77
N PHE A 74 7.64 12.58 -18.11
CA PHE A 74 6.20 12.49 -18.26
C PHE A 74 5.80 11.59 -19.42
N ALA A 75 6.47 11.68 -20.57
CA ALA A 75 6.25 10.77 -21.70
C ALA A 75 6.56 9.32 -21.32
N LEU A 76 7.65 9.06 -20.60
CA LEU A 76 7.97 7.74 -20.06
C LEU A 76 6.86 7.23 -19.12
N PHE A 77 6.40 8.08 -18.19
CA PHE A 77 5.32 7.74 -17.26
C PHE A 77 4.02 7.38 -17.97
N VAL A 78 3.58 8.22 -18.92
CA VAL A 78 2.39 7.96 -19.73
C VAL A 78 2.56 6.69 -20.55
N GLY A 79 3.73 6.48 -21.16
CA GLY A 79 4.05 5.27 -21.93
C GLY A 79 3.97 3.99 -21.09
N VAL A 80 4.59 3.97 -19.90
CA VAL A 80 4.53 2.83 -18.97
C VAL A 80 3.11 2.60 -18.46
N THR A 81 2.37 3.67 -18.16
CA THR A 81 0.97 3.58 -17.71
C THR A 81 0.09 3.00 -18.81
N LEU A 82 0.20 3.50 -20.05
CA LEU A 82 -0.53 2.97 -21.20
C LEU A 82 -0.15 1.52 -21.49
N ALA A 83 1.14 1.17 -21.46
CA ALA A 83 1.57 -0.22 -21.64
C ALA A 83 0.98 -1.14 -20.56
N SER A 84 0.93 -0.69 -19.30
CA SER A 84 0.32 -1.45 -18.20
C SER A 84 -1.19 -1.63 -18.40
N VAL A 85 -1.90 -0.57 -18.79
CA VAL A 85 -3.36 -0.62 -19.03
C VAL A 85 -3.71 -1.44 -20.28
N LEU A 86 -2.90 -1.41 -21.33
CA LEU A 86 -3.19 -2.10 -22.59
C LEU A 86 -2.70 -3.54 -22.63
N LEU A 87 -1.64 -3.88 -21.87
CA LEU A 87 -1.03 -5.23 -21.90
C LEU A 87 -1.33 -6.01 -20.63
N ILE A 88 -1.08 -5.44 -19.45
CA ILE A 88 -1.18 -6.14 -18.17
C ILE A 88 -2.64 -6.26 -17.73
N LEU A 89 -3.39 -5.16 -17.80
CA LEU A 89 -4.78 -5.14 -17.32
C LEU A 89 -5.69 -6.16 -18.03
N PRO A 90 -5.66 -6.33 -19.38
CA PRO A 90 -6.50 -7.32 -20.03
C PRO A 90 -6.12 -8.76 -19.66
N LEU A 91 -4.83 -9.03 -19.46
CA LEU A 91 -4.36 -10.34 -18.99
C LEU A 91 -4.84 -10.62 -17.57
N MET A 92 -4.78 -9.63 -16.68
CA MET A 92 -5.33 -9.75 -15.33
C MET A 92 -6.84 -9.98 -15.36
N VAL A 93 -7.60 -9.20 -16.16
CA VAL A 93 -9.05 -9.40 -16.31
C VAL A 93 -9.36 -10.81 -16.77
N ARG A 94 -8.63 -11.34 -17.78
CA ARG A 94 -8.81 -12.73 -18.24
C ARG A 94 -8.52 -13.76 -17.14
N GLN A 95 -7.46 -13.57 -16.35
CA GLN A 95 -7.13 -14.49 -15.26
C GLN A 95 -8.16 -14.43 -14.14
N VAL A 96 -8.64 -13.25 -13.80
CA VAL A 96 -9.72 -13.04 -12.82
C VAL A 96 -11.01 -13.71 -13.32
N THR A 97 -11.43 -13.46 -14.57
CA THR A 97 -12.65 -14.08 -15.12
C THR A 97 -12.56 -15.60 -15.17
N SER A 98 -11.38 -16.14 -15.53
CA SER A 98 -11.16 -17.59 -15.60
C SER A 98 -11.21 -18.22 -14.20
N LEU A 99 -10.56 -17.60 -13.21
CA LEU A 99 -10.64 -18.04 -11.80
C LEU A 99 -12.09 -18.08 -11.32
N PHE A 100 -12.90 -17.04 -11.61
CA PHE A 100 -14.30 -17.03 -11.22
C PHE A 100 -15.17 -18.06 -11.94
N GLN A 101 -14.84 -18.42 -13.17
CA GLN A 101 -15.52 -19.48 -13.91
C GLN A 101 -15.17 -20.87 -13.38
N GLU A 102 -13.94 -21.07 -12.91
CA GLU A 102 -13.44 -22.35 -12.36
C GLU A 102 -13.73 -22.51 -10.85
N LEU A 103 -13.99 -21.42 -10.13
CA LEU A 103 -14.27 -21.46 -8.68
C LEU A 103 -15.37 -22.47 -8.27
N PRO A 104 -16.52 -22.56 -8.97
CA PRO A 104 -17.54 -23.57 -8.65
C PRO A 104 -17.02 -25.01 -8.74
N SER A 105 -16.25 -25.35 -9.77
CA SER A 105 -15.70 -26.71 -9.93
C SER A 105 -14.60 -27.00 -8.93
N MET A 106 -13.74 -26.02 -8.62
CA MET A 106 -12.75 -26.11 -7.53
C MET A 106 -13.44 -26.41 -6.19
N MET A 107 -14.59 -25.78 -5.92
CA MET A 107 -15.36 -26.03 -4.71
C MET A 107 -15.96 -27.45 -4.68
N THR A 108 -16.51 -27.94 -5.80
CA THR A 108 -17.02 -29.32 -5.88
C THR A 108 -15.89 -30.35 -5.64
N ASN A 109 -14.70 -30.10 -6.19
CA ASN A 109 -13.53 -30.94 -5.95
C ASN A 109 -13.09 -30.89 -4.48
N LEU A 110 -13.05 -29.70 -3.88
CA LEU A 110 -12.75 -29.54 -2.46
C LEU A 110 -13.73 -30.31 -1.57
N GLN A 111 -15.03 -30.21 -1.84
CA GLN A 111 -16.05 -30.95 -1.09
C GLN A 111 -15.84 -32.45 -1.19
N THR A 112 -15.43 -32.95 -2.35
CA THR A 112 -15.15 -34.37 -2.55
C THR A 112 -13.95 -34.81 -1.71
N LEU A 113 -12.88 -34.01 -1.66
CA LEU A 113 -11.71 -34.29 -0.81
C LEU A 113 -12.05 -34.22 0.69
N ILE A 114 -12.81 -33.22 1.13
CA ILE A 114 -13.22 -33.09 2.54
C ILE A 114 -14.11 -34.26 2.95
N LYS A 115 -14.97 -34.78 2.05
CA LYS A 115 -15.81 -35.96 2.32
C LYS A 115 -15.01 -37.24 2.55
N LEU A 116 -13.75 -37.31 2.11
CA LEU A 116 -12.86 -38.45 2.37
C LEU A 116 -12.15 -38.35 3.74
N LEU A 117 -12.16 -37.18 4.39
CA LEU A 117 -11.50 -36.98 5.68
C LEU A 117 -12.10 -37.79 6.84
N PRO A 118 -13.43 -37.97 6.98
CA PRO A 118 -14.00 -38.84 8.00
C PRO A 118 -13.59 -40.31 7.82
N GLU A 119 -13.39 -40.75 6.58
CA GLU A 119 -12.93 -42.12 6.27
C GLU A 119 -11.45 -42.31 6.60
N GLN A 120 -10.60 -41.31 6.32
CA GLN A 120 -9.14 -41.40 6.56
C GLN A 120 -8.71 -41.00 7.97
N TYR A 121 -9.45 -40.11 8.63
CA TYR A 121 -9.11 -39.54 9.94
C TYR A 121 -10.35 -39.44 10.86
N PRO A 122 -11.01 -40.56 11.17
CA PRO A 122 -12.27 -40.58 11.94
C PRO A 122 -12.13 -40.02 13.36
N GLN A 123 -10.91 -39.98 13.90
CA GLN A 123 -10.59 -39.44 15.23
C GLN A 123 -10.55 -37.90 15.30
N PHE A 124 -10.44 -37.22 14.15
CA PHE A 124 -10.37 -35.74 14.08
C PHE A 124 -11.57 -35.12 13.36
N PHE A 125 -12.28 -35.87 12.51
CA PHE A 125 -13.38 -35.36 11.69
C PHE A 125 -14.61 -36.28 11.74
N THR A 126 -15.76 -35.72 12.16
CA THR A 126 -17.07 -36.38 12.04
C THR A 126 -17.76 -35.97 10.74
N GLU A 127 -18.62 -36.86 10.21
CA GLU A 127 -19.42 -36.57 9.01
C GLU A 127 -20.23 -35.26 9.15
N GLU A 128 -20.81 -35.02 10.34
CA GLU A 128 -21.59 -33.83 10.63
C GLU A 128 -20.74 -32.54 10.58
N SER A 129 -19.51 -32.57 11.12
CA SER A 129 -18.57 -31.44 11.07
C SER A 129 -18.16 -31.11 9.63
N VAL A 130 -17.94 -32.15 8.80
CA VAL A 130 -17.57 -32.02 7.40
C VAL A 130 -18.72 -31.46 6.55
N VAL A 131 -19.95 -31.95 6.77
CA VAL A 131 -21.13 -31.43 6.07
C VAL A 131 -21.40 -29.97 6.47
N GLY A 132 -21.28 -29.63 7.76
CA GLY A 132 -21.41 -28.25 8.25
C GLY A 132 -20.40 -27.30 7.60
N LEU A 133 -19.12 -27.68 7.59
CA LEU A 133 -18.04 -26.91 6.96
C LEU A 133 -18.26 -26.73 5.45
N SER A 134 -18.65 -27.79 4.74
CA SER A 134 -18.91 -27.74 3.30
C SER A 134 -20.06 -26.79 2.93
N ARG A 135 -21.14 -26.75 3.73
CA ARG A 135 -22.27 -25.83 3.54
C ARG A 135 -21.87 -24.38 3.79
N GLN A 136 -21.10 -24.11 4.84
CA GLN A 136 -20.59 -22.77 5.14
C GLN A 136 -19.67 -22.27 4.03
N LEU A 137 -18.70 -23.09 3.60
CA LEU A 137 -17.79 -22.76 2.49
C LEU A 137 -18.55 -22.44 1.20
N THR A 138 -19.54 -23.26 0.85
CA THR A 138 -20.38 -23.03 -0.35
C THR A 138 -21.16 -21.71 -0.25
N THR A 139 -21.71 -21.42 0.93
CA THR A 139 -22.47 -20.18 1.16
C THR A 139 -21.57 -18.95 1.01
N GLU A 140 -20.39 -18.95 1.62
CA GLU A 140 -19.46 -17.83 1.53
C GLU A 140 -18.90 -17.65 0.12
N VAL A 141 -18.56 -18.73 -0.59
CA VAL A 141 -18.13 -18.64 -1.99
C VAL A 141 -19.25 -18.15 -2.90
N THR A 142 -20.50 -18.55 -2.65
CA THR A 142 -21.66 -18.04 -3.39
C THR A 142 -21.82 -16.54 -3.17
N LYS A 143 -21.69 -16.05 -1.93
CA LYS A 143 -21.73 -14.61 -1.62
C LYS A 143 -20.61 -13.84 -2.32
N ILE A 144 -19.37 -14.35 -2.28
CA ILE A 144 -18.22 -13.74 -2.96
C ILE A 144 -18.48 -13.68 -4.47
N THR A 145 -18.95 -14.78 -5.05
CA THR A 145 -19.26 -14.87 -6.49
C THR A 145 -20.36 -13.88 -6.87
N GLN A 146 -21.46 -13.83 -6.11
CA GLN A 146 -22.54 -12.86 -6.32
C GLN A 146 -22.06 -11.41 -6.16
N TRP A 147 -21.23 -11.12 -5.17
CA TRP A 147 -20.66 -9.79 -4.96
C TRP A 147 -19.82 -9.35 -6.17
N VAL A 148 -18.96 -10.23 -6.69
CA VAL A 148 -18.15 -9.95 -7.89
C VAL A 148 -19.01 -9.75 -9.14
N PHE A 149 -20.01 -10.59 -9.37
CA PHE A 149 -20.93 -10.40 -10.50
C PHE A 149 -21.76 -9.12 -10.37
N SER A 150 -22.17 -8.74 -9.15
CA SER A 150 -22.89 -7.49 -8.91
C SER A 150 -22.01 -6.25 -9.19
N PHE A 151 -20.69 -6.37 -8.99
CA PHE A 151 -19.71 -5.33 -9.35
C PHE A 151 -19.63 -5.14 -10.86
N SER A 152 -19.83 -6.20 -11.66
CA SER A 152 -19.87 -6.15 -13.13
C SER A 152 -21.16 -5.53 -13.70
N LEU A 153 -22.26 -5.52 -12.94
CA LEU A 153 -23.55 -4.96 -13.38
C LEU A 153 -23.77 -3.52 -12.90
N SER A 154 -23.12 -3.11 -11.81
CA SER A 154 -23.16 -1.76 -11.23
C SER A 154 -22.00 -0.86 -11.69
N SER A 155 -21.25 -1.25 -12.72
CA SER A 155 -19.94 -0.67 -13.04
C SER A 155 -19.96 0.71 -13.69
N ILE A 156 -21.11 1.21 -14.18
CA ILE A 156 -21.13 2.45 -14.98
C ILE A 156 -20.59 3.67 -14.19
N PRO A 157 -21.02 3.94 -12.93
CA PRO A 157 -20.45 5.02 -12.13
C PRO A 157 -18.97 4.80 -11.79
N THR A 158 -18.55 3.55 -11.55
CA THR A 158 -17.16 3.20 -11.23
C THR A 158 -16.24 3.41 -12.43
N LEU A 159 -16.68 3.04 -13.64
CA LEU A 159 -15.94 3.25 -14.88
C LEU A 159 -15.78 4.73 -15.18
N LEU A 160 -16.83 5.54 -14.98
CA LEU A 160 -16.74 7.00 -15.11
C LEU A 160 -15.71 7.59 -14.14
N ALA A 161 -15.71 7.16 -12.87
CA ALA A 161 -14.71 7.60 -11.89
C ALA A 161 -13.29 7.20 -12.29
N ILE A 162 -13.08 5.96 -12.76
CA ILE A 162 -11.79 5.49 -13.25
C ILE A 162 -11.33 6.30 -14.47
N MET A 163 -12.23 6.62 -15.41
CA MET A 163 -11.91 7.45 -16.58
C MET A 163 -11.52 8.87 -16.17
N ILE A 164 -12.26 9.48 -15.24
CA ILE A 164 -11.90 10.79 -14.68
C ILE A 164 -10.52 10.72 -14.05
N TYR A 165 -10.22 9.70 -13.26
CA TYR A 165 -8.92 9.54 -12.60
C TYR A 165 -7.79 9.29 -13.60
N ALA A 166 -8.04 8.49 -14.63
CA ALA A 166 -7.09 8.18 -15.70
C ALA A 166 -6.66 9.43 -16.50
N VAL A 167 -7.51 10.46 -16.55
CA VAL A 167 -7.18 11.75 -17.18
C VAL A 167 -6.62 12.74 -16.15
N LEU A 168 -7.25 12.87 -14.99
CA LEU A 168 -6.91 13.87 -13.98
C LEU A 168 -5.53 13.62 -13.36
N VAL A 169 -5.21 12.36 -13.04
CA VAL A 169 -3.95 12.00 -12.37
C VAL A 169 -2.74 12.34 -13.24
N PRO A 170 -2.64 11.92 -14.52
CA PRO A 170 -1.53 12.33 -15.38
C PRO A 170 -1.39 13.85 -15.53
N ILE A 171 -2.51 14.56 -15.67
CA ILE A 171 -2.49 16.03 -15.75
C ILE A 171 -1.88 16.63 -14.48
N MET A 172 -2.34 16.20 -13.30
CA MET A 172 -1.80 16.67 -12.03
C MET A 172 -0.33 16.31 -11.84
N VAL A 173 0.08 15.09 -12.20
CA VAL A 173 1.50 14.68 -12.19
C VAL A 173 2.34 15.61 -13.05
N PHE A 174 1.89 15.94 -14.26
CA PHE A 174 2.60 16.86 -15.14
C PHE A 174 2.80 18.23 -14.49
N PHE A 175 1.74 18.83 -13.95
CA PHE A 175 1.83 20.13 -13.28
C PHE A 175 2.69 20.08 -12.01
N PHE A 176 2.61 19.02 -11.20
CA PHE A 176 3.46 18.87 -10.02
C PHE A 176 4.94 18.70 -10.37
N LEU A 177 5.28 18.08 -11.50
CA LEU A 177 6.65 17.98 -11.98
C LEU A 177 7.16 19.31 -12.57
N LYS A 178 6.34 19.95 -13.40
CA LYS A 178 6.67 21.19 -14.12
C LYS A 178 6.76 22.39 -13.19
N ASP A 179 5.76 22.59 -12.34
CA ASP A 179 5.57 23.82 -11.57
C ASP A 179 5.95 23.65 -10.09
N ARG A 180 6.72 22.61 -9.75
CA ARG A 180 7.16 22.29 -8.38
C ARG A 180 7.68 23.50 -7.61
N GLY A 181 8.58 24.27 -8.22
CA GLY A 181 9.20 25.43 -7.57
C GLY A 181 8.17 26.52 -7.25
N VAL A 182 7.25 26.78 -8.18
CA VAL A 182 6.16 27.75 -7.99
C VAL A 182 5.23 27.29 -6.87
N ILE A 183 4.82 26.01 -6.87
CA ILE A 183 3.92 25.45 -5.87
C ILE A 183 4.54 25.52 -4.47
N LEU A 184 5.79 25.07 -4.31
CA LEU A 184 6.48 25.09 -3.03
C LEU A 184 6.71 26.52 -2.53
N ASN A 185 7.07 27.46 -3.42
CA ASN A 185 7.25 28.86 -3.05
C ASN A 185 5.93 29.49 -2.59
N SER A 186 4.84 29.27 -3.32
CA SER A 186 3.49 29.76 -2.95
C SER A 186 3.01 29.18 -1.62
N LEU A 187 3.22 27.89 -1.37
CA LEU A 187 2.90 27.28 -0.07
C LEU A 187 3.77 27.87 1.04
N SER A 188 5.06 28.08 0.78
CA SER A 188 5.99 28.66 1.76
C SER A 188 5.70 30.12 2.07
N SER A 189 5.06 30.87 1.17
CA SER A 189 4.65 32.26 1.44
C SER A 189 3.46 32.40 2.39
N LEU A 190 2.72 31.31 2.64
CA LEU A 190 1.64 31.28 3.63
C LEU A 190 2.15 31.00 5.05
N LEU A 191 3.44 30.64 5.19
CA LEU A 191 4.06 30.30 6.46
C LEU A 191 4.76 31.53 7.08
N PRO A 192 4.89 31.59 8.42
CA PRO A 192 5.62 32.65 9.11
C PRO A 192 7.08 32.80 8.66
N THR A 193 7.65 33.98 8.90
CA THR A 193 9.02 34.32 8.53
C THR A 193 10.05 33.61 9.42
N GLU A 194 9.79 33.53 10.72
CA GLU A 194 10.51 32.67 11.66
C GLU A 194 9.87 31.28 11.59
N ARG A 195 10.60 30.31 11.04
CA ARG A 195 10.09 28.95 10.80
C ARG A 195 11.18 27.89 10.89
N ARG A 196 12.14 28.06 11.80
CA ARG A 196 13.31 27.17 11.87
C ARG A 196 12.90 25.75 12.23
N LEU A 197 11.96 25.59 13.16
CA LEU A 197 11.42 24.30 13.55
C LEU A 197 10.68 23.65 12.37
N MET A 198 9.80 24.41 11.70
CA MET A 198 9.01 23.90 10.57
C MET A 198 9.88 23.49 9.39
N THR A 199 10.93 24.25 9.09
CA THR A 199 11.87 23.96 8.00
C THR A 199 12.66 22.69 8.27
N ASN A 200 13.11 22.49 9.51
CA ASN A 200 13.81 21.26 9.92
C ASN A 200 12.89 20.04 9.86
N ILE A 201 11.66 20.15 10.38
CA ILE A 201 10.66 19.07 10.32
C ILE A 201 10.29 18.76 8.88
N TRP A 202 10.12 19.78 8.03
CA TRP A 202 9.84 19.59 6.61
C TRP A 202 10.98 18.88 5.89
N ALA A 203 12.24 19.27 6.15
CA ALA A 203 13.40 18.63 5.54
C ALA A 203 13.49 17.15 5.91
N GLU A 204 13.30 16.84 7.20
CA GLU A 204 13.29 15.47 7.72
C GLU A 204 12.13 14.66 7.12
N ALA A 205 10.90 15.17 7.22
CA ALA A 205 9.73 14.52 6.66
C ALA A 205 9.90 14.27 5.16
N ASN A 206 10.36 15.27 4.40
CA ASN A 206 10.58 15.13 2.97
C ASN A 206 11.57 14.00 2.64
N ILE A 207 12.65 13.83 3.42
CA ILE A 207 13.59 12.71 3.24
C ILE A 207 12.93 11.37 3.57
N GLN A 208 12.22 11.27 4.69
CA GLN A 208 11.56 10.03 5.11
C GLN A 208 10.46 9.59 4.13
N PHE A 209 9.59 10.53 3.71
CA PHE A 209 8.58 10.27 2.67
C PHE A 209 9.24 9.87 1.34
N ALA A 210 10.35 10.51 0.95
CA ALA A 210 11.07 10.16 -0.27
C ALA A 210 11.58 8.73 -0.27
N ASN A 211 12.30 8.38 0.79
CA ASN A 211 12.94 7.08 0.95
C ASN A 211 11.86 6.00 1.04
N TYR A 212 10.83 6.24 1.84
CA TYR A 212 9.73 5.30 2.01
C TYR A 212 8.97 5.02 0.70
N ILE A 213 8.53 6.07 -0.01
CA ILE A 213 7.75 5.90 -1.24
C ILE A 213 8.58 5.18 -2.31
N ARG A 214 9.86 5.58 -2.49
CA ARG A 214 10.75 4.94 -3.47
C ARG A 214 11.07 3.50 -3.10
N GLY A 215 11.37 3.25 -1.82
CA GLY A 215 11.57 1.92 -1.28
C GLY A 215 10.34 1.05 -1.53
N LYS A 216 9.13 1.55 -1.28
CA LYS A 216 7.91 0.76 -1.42
C LYS A 216 7.61 0.40 -2.87
N VAL A 217 7.76 1.35 -3.79
CA VAL A 217 7.60 1.04 -5.22
C VAL A 217 8.62 0.01 -5.67
N LEU A 218 9.87 0.12 -5.24
CA LEU A 218 10.91 -0.84 -5.58
C LEU A 218 10.63 -2.22 -4.98
N GLU A 219 10.16 -2.28 -3.74
CA GLU A 219 9.77 -3.53 -3.07
C GLU A 219 8.62 -4.23 -3.79
N ILE A 220 7.54 -3.51 -4.12
CA ILE A 220 6.39 -4.05 -4.89
C ILE A 220 6.88 -4.63 -6.23
N LEU A 221 7.77 -3.92 -6.92
CA LEU A 221 8.30 -4.38 -8.21
C LEU A 221 9.20 -5.61 -8.07
N ILE A 222 10.14 -5.61 -7.11
CA ILE A 222 11.06 -6.73 -6.91
C ILE A 222 10.28 -7.98 -6.50
N VAL A 223 9.43 -7.88 -5.47
CA VAL A 223 8.65 -9.01 -4.97
C VAL A 223 7.65 -9.49 -6.02
N GLY A 224 6.96 -8.57 -6.69
CA GLY A 224 6.01 -8.91 -7.76
C GLY A 224 6.68 -9.60 -8.94
N VAL A 225 7.80 -9.08 -9.44
CA VAL A 225 8.52 -9.69 -10.57
C VAL A 225 9.16 -11.03 -10.17
N ALA A 226 9.80 -11.11 -9.01
CA ALA A 226 10.38 -12.37 -8.53
C ALA A 226 9.32 -13.46 -8.37
N THR A 227 8.16 -13.10 -7.81
CA THR A 227 7.02 -14.00 -7.67
C THR A 227 6.46 -14.42 -9.03
N TYR A 228 6.31 -13.48 -9.96
CA TYR A 228 5.83 -13.78 -11.32
C TYR A 228 6.75 -14.76 -12.04
N VAL A 229 8.06 -14.51 -12.01
CA VAL A 229 9.06 -15.39 -12.62
C VAL A 229 9.00 -16.78 -12.00
N ALA A 230 8.96 -16.89 -10.67
CA ALA A 230 8.85 -18.18 -9.99
C ALA A 230 7.57 -18.93 -10.39
N PHE A 231 6.41 -18.25 -10.37
CA PHE A 231 5.13 -18.88 -10.70
C PHE A 231 5.05 -19.31 -12.18
N VAL A 232 5.58 -18.51 -13.11
CA VAL A 232 5.63 -18.88 -14.53
C VAL A 232 6.57 -20.05 -14.76
N LEU A 233 7.75 -20.06 -14.15
CA LEU A 233 8.71 -21.16 -14.30
C LEU A 233 8.16 -22.48 -13.77
N MET A 234 7.32 -22.42 -12.73
CA MET A 234 6.65 -23.60 -12.17
C MET A 234 5.34 -23.95 -12.89
N GLY A 235 4.88 -23.13 -13.84
CA GLY A 235 3.65 -23.37 -14.58
C GLY A 235 2.38 -23.18 -13.75
N LEU A 236 2.40 -22.30 -12.73
CA LEU A 236 1.22 -22.01 -11.91
C LEU A 236 0.16 -21.24 -12.71
N ASN A 237 -1.08 -21.67 -12.64
CA ASN A 237 -2.21 -20.95 -13.22
C ASN A 237 -2.39 -19.61 -12.54
N TYR A 238 -2.82 -18.60 -13.32
CA TYR A 238 -3.03 -17.24 -12.83
C TYR A 238 -1.76 -16.58 -12.24
N SER A 239 -0.58 -16.99 -12.71
CA SER A 239 0.73 -16.48 -12.26
C SER A 239 0.82 -14.95 -12.18
N LEU A 240 0.32 -14.23 -13.19
CA LEU A 240 0.36 -12.76 -13.22
C LEU A 240 -0.54 -12.15 -12.15
N LEU A 241 -1.78 -12.63 -12.05
CA LEU A 241 -2.75 -12.19 -11.05
C LEU A 241 -2.19 -12.38 -9.65
N LEU A 242 -1.70 -13.58 -9.34
CA LEU A 242 -1.17 -13.90 -8.02
C LEU A 242 0.11 -13.12 -7.72
N ALA A 243 1.01 -12.96 -8.68
CA ALA A 243 2.23 -12.17 -8.49
C ALA A 243 1.94 -10.68 -8.24
N VAL A 244 0.95 -10.10 -8.94
CA VAL A 244 0.51 -8.73 -8.67
C VAL A 244 -0.12 -8.62 -7.28
N LEU A 245 -0.95 -9.58 -6.87
CA LEU A 245 -1.51 -9.63 -5.51
C LEU A 245 -0.39 -9.71 -4.47
N VAL A 246 0.61 -10.57 -4.67
CA VAL A 246 1.74 -10.73 -3.75
C VAL A 246 2.55 -9.44 -3.69
N GLY A 247 2.91 -8.84 -4.83
CA GLY A 247 3.63 -7.56 -4.84
C GLY A 247 2.87 -6.42 -4.15
N LEU A 248 1.57 -6.28 -4.41
CA LEU A 248 0.72 -5.26 -3.76
C LEU A 248 0.51 -5.54 -2.27
N SER A 249 0.51 -6.81 -1.86
CA SER A 249 0.31 -7.19 -0.47
C SER A 249 1.35 -6.60 0.47
N VAL A 250 2.55 -6.36 -0.05
CA VAL A 250 3.68 -5.80 0.68
C VAL A 250 3.46 -4.34 1.13
N VAL A 251 2.43 -3.67 0.59
CA VAL A 251 1.95 -2.38 1.09
C VAL A 251 1.39 -2.49 2.51
N ILE A 252 0.84 -3.65 2.89
CA ILE A 252 0.21 -3.89 4.19
C ILE A 252 1.15 -4.77 5.03
N PRO A 253 1.96 -4.20 5.94
CA PRO A 253 2.96 -4.95 6.69
C PRO A 253 2.34 -6.11 7.47
N TYR A 254 2.99 -7.27 7.44
CA TYR A 254 2.61 -8.54 8.09
C TYR A 254 1.30 -9.18 7.60
N ILE A 255 0.23 -8.39 7.50
CA ILE A 255 -1.12 -8.86 7.17
C ILE A 255 -1.23 -9.19 5.68
N GLY A 256 -0.63 -8.37 4.80
CA GLY A 256 -0.76 -8.56 3.36
C GLY A 256 -0.24 -9.92 2.89
N ALA A 257 1.00 -10.26 3.28
CA ALA A 257 1.60 -11.54 2.95
C ALA A 257 0.77 -12.72 3.47
N ALA A 258 0.25 -12.64 4.70
CA ALA A 258 -0.59 -13.69 5.28
C ALA A 258 -1.89 -13.89 4.48
N ILE A 259 -2.57 -12.81 4.11
CA ILE A 259 -3.82 -12.87 3.34
C ILE A 259 -3.58 -13.43 1.95
N VAL A 260 -2.52 -13.01 1.24
CA VAL A 260 -2.28 -13.44 -0.15
C VAL A 260 -1.65 -14.84 -0.25
N THR A 261 -1.05 -15.33 0.83
CA THR A 261 -0.60 -16.74 0.90
C THR A 261 -1.76 -17.71 0.72
N ILE A 262 -2.96 -17.35 1.20
CA ILE A 262 -4.16 -18.20 1.11
C ILE A 262 -4.53 -18.49 -0.37
N PRO A 263 -4.81 -17.50 -1.23
CA PRO A 263 -5.14 -17.78 -2.63
C PRO A 263 -3.99 -18.44 -3.40
N VAL A 264 -2.72 -18.11 -3.10
CA VAL A 264 -1.56 -18.78 -3.71
C VAL A 264 -1.56 -20.28 -3.39
N ALA A 265 -1.67 -20.62 -2.10
CA ALA A 265 -1.68 -22.01 -1.66
C ALA A 265 -2.90 -22.76 -2.18
N LEU A 266 -4.09 -22.14 -2.17
CA LEU A 266 -5.31 -22.76 -2.66
C LEU A 266 -5.24 -23.07 -4.16
N ILE A 267 -4.79 -22.12 -4.99
CA ILE A 267 -4.69 -22.34 -6.44
C ILE A 267 -3.66 -23.44 -6.73
N ALA A 268 -2.51 -23.41 -6.06
CA ALA A 268 -1.49 -24.45 -6.20
C ALA A 268 -2.02 -25.83 -5.81
N LEU A 269 -2.75 -25.90 -4.69
CA LEU A 269 -3.35 -27.13 -4.20
C LEU A 269 -4.44 -27.65 -5.14
N PHE A 270 -5.25 -26.77 -5.73
CA PHE A 270 -6.26 -27.19 -6.71
C PHE A 270 -5.66 -27.64 -8.03
N GLN A 271 -4.56 -27.02 -8.45
CA GLN A 271 -3.90 -27.36 -9.70
C GLN A 271 -3.18 -28.71 -9.63
N TRP A 272 -2.42 -28.95 -8.56
CA TRP A 272 -1.52 -30.12 -8.47
C TRP A 272 -1.89 -31.12 -7.37
N GLY A 273 -2.81 -30.78 -6.48
CA GLY A 273 -3.08 -31.57 -5.28
C GLY A 273 -1.93 -31.47 -4.26
N TRP A 274 -2.05 -32.28 -3.21
CA TRP A 274 -0.98 -32.41 -2.23
C TRP A 274 0.13 -33.29 -2.83
N GLY A 275 1.29 -32.70 -3.11
CA GLY A 275 2.37 -33.40 -3.81
C GLY A 275 3.65 -32.57 -3.95
N PRO A 276 4.66 -33.11 -4.66
CA PRO A 276 5.95 -32.45 -4.82
C PRO A 276 5.85 -31.05 -5.44
N ASP A 277 5.03 -30.85 -6.47
CA ASP A 277 4.89 -29.56 -7.16
C ASP A 277 4.34 -28.46 -6.24
N PHE A 278 3.30 -28.80 -5.45
CA PHE A 278 2.76 -27.92 -4.40
C PHE A 278 3.83 -27.55 -3.37
N ILE A 279 4.57 -28.54 -2.86
CA ILE A 279 5.61 -28.31 -1.85
C ILE A 279 6.72 -27.41 -2.41
N TRP A 280 7.20 -27.69 -3.62
CA TRP A 280 8.22 -26.87 -4.26
C TRP A 280 7.76 -25.44 -4.50
N LEU A 281 6.49 -25.23 -4.88
CA LEU A 281 5.95 -23.88 -5.05
C LEU A 281 5.91 -23.15 -3.71
N MET A 282 5.41 -23.80 -2.65
CA MET A 282 5.34 -23.19 -1.33
C MET A 282 6.71 -22.90 -0.74
N VAL A 283 7.72 -23.74 -1.03
CA VAL A 283 9.12 -23.48 -0.68
C VAL A 283 9.65 -22.28 -1.45
N ALA A 284 9.48 -22.22 -2.78
CA ALA A 284 9.93 -21.09 -3.59
C ALA A 284 9.27 -19.78 -3.15
N TYR A 285 7.96 -19.79 -2.93
CA TYR A 285 7.21 -18.66 -2.39
C TYR A 285 7.68 -18.28 -0.98
N GLY A 286 7.89 -19.26 -0.09
CA GLY A 286 8.41 -19.04 1.26
C GLY A 286 9.80 -18.41 1.26
N VAL A 287 10.68 -18.81 0.33
CA VAL A 287 11.99 -18.18 0.14
C VAL A 287 11.84 -16.73 -0.29
N ILE A 288 10.94 -16.41 -1.23
CA ILE A 288 10.68 -15.04 -1.66
C ILE A 288 10.19 -14.19 -0.47
N GLN A 289 9.23 -14.69 0.32
CA GLN A 289 8.72 -13.99 1.51
C GLN A 289 9.81 -13.82 2.59
N ALA A 290 10.67 -14.82 2.77
CA ALA A 290 11.78 -14.73 3.71
C ALA A 290 12.82 -13.69 3.27
N LEU A 291 13.13 -13.64 1.97
CA LEU A 291 14.02 -12.61 1.41
C LEU A 291 13.41 -11.22 1.50
N ASP A 292 12.11 -11.08 1.24
CA ASP A 292 11.40 -9.82 1.41
C ASP A 292 11.51 -9.30 2.85
N GLY A 293 11.05 -10.08 3.82
CA GLY A 293 11.02 -9.67 5.22
C GLY A 293 12.39 -9.50 5.89
N ASN A 294 13.40 -10.30 5.51
CA ASN A 294 14.70 -10.32 6.21
C ASN A 294 15.83 -9.63 5.45
N VAL A 295 15.70 -9.40 4.15
CA VAL A 295 16.76 -8.77 3.33
C VAL A 295 16.25 -7.49 2.69
N LEU A 296 15.13 -7.56 1.99
CA LEU A 296 14.62 -6.45 1.18
C LEU A 296 14.11 -5.31 2.06
N VAL A 297 13.30 -5.61 3.07
CA VAL A 297 12.78 -4.60 4.01
C VAL A 297 13.92 -3.88 4.75
N PRO A 298 14.91 -4.54 5.39
CA PRO A 298 16.02 -3.84 6.02
C PRO A 298 16.90 -3.02 5.05
N LEU A 299 17.09 -3.51 3.82
CA LEU A 299 17.90 -2.84 2.81
C LEU A 299 17.22 -1.57 2.26
N LEU A 300 15.90 -1.63 2.07
CA LEU A 300 15.11 -0.53 1.51
C LEU A 300 14.63 0.46 2.58
N PHE A 301 14.49 0.01 3.83
CA PHE A 301 13.88 0.76 4.92
C PHE A 301 14.71 0.73 6.21
N SER A 302 15.92 1.30 6.17
CA SER A 302 16.80 1.41 7.35
C SER A 302 16.15 2.10 8.56
N GLU A 303 15.17 2.97 8.33
CA GLU A 303 14.44 3.71 9.37
C GLU A 303 13.35 2.86 10.06
N VAL A 304 12.74 1.90 9.35
CA VAL A 304 11.63 1.07 9.87
C VAL A 304 12.10 0.09 10.92
N VAL A 305 13.39 -0.27 10.90
CA VAL A 305 14.05 -1.10 11.92
C VAL A 305 13.91 -0.51 13.33
N ASN A 306 13.68 0.80 13.46
CA ASN A 306 13.56 1.49 14.75
C ASN A 306 12.13 1.62 15.29
N LEU A 307 11.11 1.08 14.60
CA LEU A 307 9.73 1.07 15.06
C LEU A 307 9.37 -0.30 15.61
N HIS A 308 8.77 -0.33 16.81
CA HIS A 308 8.25 -1.56 17.37
C HIS A 308 7.07 -2.07 16.50
N PRO A 309 6.97 -3.38 16.19
CA PRO A 309 5.92 -3.93 15.31
C PRO A 309 4.49 -3.55 15.72
N VAL A 310 4.23 -3.46 17.04
CA VAL A 310 2.93 -3.01 17.57
C VAL A 310 2.59 -1.58 17.12
N VAL A 311 3.57 -0.67 17.04
CA VAL A 311 3.34 0.71 16.57
C VAL A 311 2.95 0.71 15.10
N ILE A 312 3.59 -0.15 14.30
CA ILE A 312 3.27 -0.31 12.87
C ILE A 312 1.83 -0.82 12.72
N ILE A 313 1.46 -1.88 13.45
CA ILE A 313 0.12 -2.47 13.40
C ILE A 313 -0.94 -1.44 13.84
N VAL A 314 -0.74 -0.78 14.98
CA VAL A 314 -1.68 0.25 15.47
C VAL A 314 -1.81 1.39 14.47
N SER A 315 -0.70 1.83 13.87
CA SER A 315 -0.72 2.91 12.88
C SER A 315 -1.46 2.49 11.61
N VAL A 316 -1.27 1.25 11.13
CA VAL A 316 -2.02 0.69 9.99
C VAL A 316 -3.52 0.62 10.31
N LEU A 317 -3.90 0.21 11.52
CA LEU A 317 -5.32 0.16 11.92
C LEU A 317 -5.94 1.56 12.02
N VAL A 318 -5.24 2.52 12.64
CA VAL A 318 -5.73 3.88 12.82
C VAL A 318 -5.80 4.62 11.48
N PHE A 319 -4.70 4.73 10.75
CA PHE A 319 -4.68 5.46 9.49
C PHE A 319 -5.47 4.71 8.40
N GLY A 320 -5.38 3.38 8.36
CA GLY A 320 -6.18 2.56 7.44
C GLY A 320 -7.68 2.69 7.68
N GLY A 321 -8.11 2.78 8.94
CA GLY A 321 -9.52 3.05 9.27
C GLY A 321 -9.98 4.45 8.84
N LEU A 322 -9.09 5.44 8.87
CA LEU A 322 -9.41 6.82 8.48
C LEU A 322 -9.47 7.01 6.96
N TRP A 323 -8.47 6.53 6.20
CA TRP A 323 -8.29 6.85 4.77
C TRP A 323 -8.22 5.62 3.86
N GLY A 324 -8.57 4.44 4.37
CA GLY A 324 -8.49 3.19 3.61
C GLY A 324 -7.06 2.90 3.17
N ILE A 325 -6.90 2.54 1.89
CA ILE A 325 -5.62 2.10 1.33
C ILE A 325 -4.51 3.17 1.45
N TRP A 326 -4.85 4.45 1.31
CA TRP A 326 -3.88 5.54 1.44
C TRP A 326 -3.35 5.66 2.87
N GLY A 327 -4.23 5.47 3.86
CA GLY A 327 -3.84 5.48 5.26
C GLY A 327 -2.93 4.32 5.62
N VAL A 328 -3.19 3.13 5.07
CA VAL A 328 -2.30 1.98 5.23
C VAL A 328 -0.94 2.23 4.57
N PHE A 329 -0.94 2.73 3.33
CA PHE A 329 0.29 3.03 2.58
C PHE A 329 1.19 4.02 3.35
N PHE A 330 0.61 5.07 3.94
CA PHE A 330 1.36 6.09 4.69
C PHE A 330 1.50 5.83 6.19
N ALA A 331 1.04 4.69 6.69
CA ALA A 331 1.01 4.41 8.13
C ALA A 331 2.40 4.53 8.78
N ILE A 332 3.44 4.03 8.11
CA ILE A 332 4.81 4.03 8.62
C ILE A 332 5.44 5.45 8.63
N PRO A 333 5.43 6.22 7.52
CA PRO A 333 5.88 7.61 7.54
C PRO A 333 5.16 8.46 8.58
N LEU A 334 3.83 8.30 8.70
CA LEU A 334 3.04 9.06 9.66
C LEU A 334 3.36 8.64 11.10
N ALA A 335 3.55 7.34 11.37
CA ALA A 335 3.99 6.87 12.68
C ALA A 335 5.36 7.43 13.07
N THR A 336 6.28 7.49 12.11
CA THR A 336 7.64 8.02 12.31
C THR A 336 7.61 9.52 12.57
N LEU A 337 6.78 10.27 11.81
CA LEU A 337 6.55 11.69 12.02
C LEU A 337 5.96 11.95 13.42
N LEU A 338 4.95 11.18 13.82
CA LEU A 338 4.36 11.30 15.16
C LEU A 338 5.39 11.02 16.25
N LYS A 339 6.20 9.95 16.10
CA LYS A 339 7.30 9.63 17.01
C LYS A 339 8.32 10.78 17.09
N ALA A 340 8.69 11.36 15.96
CA ALA A 340 9.60 12.51 15.89
C ALA A 340 9.02 13.72 16.62
N ILE A 341 7.74 14.04 16.40
CA ILE A 341 7.04 15.13 17.10
C ILE A 341 7.00 14.87 18.62
N PHE A 342 6.65 13.65 19.06
CA PHE A 342 6.64 13.30 20.49
C PHE A 342 8.04 13.36 21.12
N SER A 343 9.08 13.00 20.37
CA SER A 343 10.47 13.06 20.85
C SER A 343 11.05 14.48 20.87
N ALA A 344 10.64 15.33 19.93
CA ALA A 344 10.97 16.75 19.86
C ALA A 344 10.11 17.58 20.82
N TRP A 345 9.00 17.01 21.32
CA TRP A 345 8.18 17.62 22.35
C TRP A 345 9.06 17.88 23.58
N PRO A 346 9.04 19.08 24.18
CA PRO A 346 9.88 19.40 25.32
C PRO A 346 9.60 18.39 26.44
N THR A 347 10.49 17.41 26.61
CA THR A 347 10.46 16.58 27.79
C THR A 347 10.92 17.46 28.93
N VAL A 348 10.08 17.58 29.95
CA VAL A 348 10.50 18.18 31.22
C VAL A 348 11.70 17.36 31.67
N LYS A 349 12.92 17.87 31.49
CA LYS A 349 14.02 17.48 32.36
C LYS A 349 13.48 17.75 33.74
N ALA A 350 13.16 16.69 34.47
CA ALA A 350 12.90 16.78 35.89
C ALA A 350 14.16 17.45 36.46
N ALA A 351 14.03 18.72 36.81
CA ALA A 351 14.93 19.34 37.76
C ALA A 351 14.74 18.52 39.03
N GLY A 352 15.69 17.62 39.30
CA GLY A 352 15.58 16.68 40.40
C GLY A 352 16.91 16.03 40.69
N GLY A 353 17.56 16.53 41.74
CA GLY A 353 18.67 15.88 42.45
C GLY A 353 19.92 16.70 42.49
#